data_AF-A0A3M0J5S7-F1
#
_entry.id   AF-A0A3M0J5S7-F1
#
_cell.length_a   1.000
_cell.length_b   1.000
_cell.length_c   1.000
_cell.angle_alpha   90.00
_cell.angle_beta   90.00
_cell.angle_gamma   90.00
#
_symmetry.space_group_name_H-M   'P 1'
#
loop_
_entity.id
_entity.type
_entity.pdbx_description
1 polymer ?
#
loop_
_entity_poly.entity_id
_entity_poly.type
_entity_poly.pdbx_seq_one_letter_code
_entity_poly.pdbx_strand_id
1 'polypeptide(L)'
;MSRGRAAGSPSSERRSPEGVASDGRGSVASDGRGSVGSECRGSVASDGQGSVGSDGRGSVGSDGQGSVGTLRCSPYSPFSGDGRIPAPVRLDIDTDFQAVRQQEKEDIKVLNNQFVTLIEKVQSLEQQNKILTTRWNFLKDQDNSHSDSDIKAIYEQYMSKMNQEMKELNYEQENLESELAKVLSTMDTFRSKYEDEIRLCSGMEFTFMELKKVRKGEFPTGLALASPAQSGKGLEAIQAQLVWDRTGSGGGQGGDESQFHRRDLDVSTLHRTELEVKLKGLQELLELKKTIYEQELEELLTEIKDISVVLGIDSCSRPDLGRIVEDVRAQYEALALRSWEEAEALTRRKLTDSSSQPGSFGGHLLDGRREIADLNIRIQKLRSCIVSQKSQCLYLEEHIREAGEQGEGTLRDAKAKVAGLEEALQRSREHMAHLVREYQELMNIKLALDVEILTYRKLMEGEENR
;
A
#
# COMPACT_ATOMS: atom_id res chain seq x y z
N MET A 1 14.13 5.92 -45.88
CA MET A 1 14.45 4.48 -45.92
C MET A 1 13.19 3.78 -45.40
N SER A 2 12.35 3.08 -46.15
CA SER A 2 12.43 2.36 -47.44
C SER A 2 11.01 2.44 -48.06
N ARG A 3 10.77 2.96 -49.28
CA ARG A 3 10.89 2.31 -50.61
C ARG A 3 10.30 0.88 -50.62
N GLY A 4 9.38 0.49 -51.49
CA GLY A 4 8.81 1.09 -52.71
C GLY A 4 7.58 0.28 -53.17
N ARG A 5 6.73 0.85 -54.05
CA ARG A 5 6.61 0.55 -55.49
C ARG A 5 6.07 -0.86 -55.80
N ALA A 6 5.28 -1.12 -56.83
CA ALA A 6 4.44 -0.38 -57.78
C ALA A 6 3.98 -1.45 -58.80
N ALA A 7 2.82 -1.21 -59.41
CA ALA A 7 2.45 -1.61 -60.77
C ALA A 7 2.09 -3.09 -61.05
N GLY A 8 0.95 -3.21 -61.74
CA GLY A 8 0.92 -3.89 -63.02
C GLY A 8 0.23 -5.25 -63.01
N SER A 9 -1.02 -5.26 -63.44
CA SER A 9 -1.77 -6.43 -63.91
C SER A 9 -0.95 -7.27 -64.89
N PRO A 10 -1.23 -8.57 -64.98
CA PRO A 10 -1.71 -9.03 -66.28
C PRO A 10 -2.89 -10.01 -66.22
N SER A 11 -3.59 -9.98 -67.33
CA SER A 11 -4.71 -10.78 -67.78
C SER A 11 -4.37 -12.28 -67.91
N SER A 12 -5.38 -13.12 -67.70
CA SER A 12 -5.80 -14.26 -68.54
C SER A 12 -6.06 -15.58 -67.81
N GLU A 13 -7.09 -16.26 -68.33
CA GLU A 13 -7.35 -17.70 -68.30
C GLU A 13 -8.08 -18.34 -67.10
N ARG A 14 -9.41 -18.39 -67.29
CA ARG A 14 -10.29 -19.56 -67.18
C ARG A 14 -9.88 -20.64 -66.17
N ARG A 15 -10.70 -20.75 -65.12
CA ARG A 15 -11.23 -22.05 -64.69
C ARG A 15 -12.64 -21.85 -64.12
N SER A 16 -13.62 -22.44 -64.78
CA SER A 16 -14.91 -22.74 -64.14
C SER A 16 -14.64 -23.63 -62.93
N PRO A 17 -15.35 -23.40 -61.81
CA PRO A 17 -15.86 -24.50 -61.02
C PRO A 17 -17.37 -24.49 -61.17
N GLU A 18 -17.87 -25.62 -61.68
CA GLU A 18 -19.22 -26.11 -61.38
C GLU A 18 -19.45 -25.95 -59.87
N GLY A 19 -20.34 -25.03 -59.53
CA GLY A 19 -20.72 -24.74 -58.16
C GLY A 19 -22.09 -24.12 -58.22
N VAL A 20 -23.10 -24.99 -58.21
CA VAL A 20 -24.51 -24.61 -58.08
C VAL A 20 -24.66 -23.92 -56.73
N ALA A 21 -24.54 -22.59 -56.71
CA ALA A 21 -24.88 -21.78 -55.56
C ALA A 21 -26.41 -21.66 -55.50
N SER A 22 -26.98 -22.19 -54.43
CA SER A 22 -28.42 -22.42 -54.19
C SER A 22 -29.29 -21.17 -54.06
N ASP A 23 -28.74 -19.97 -54.26
CA ASP A 23 -29.44 -18.73 -53.87
C ASP A 23 -29.98 -17.92 -55.06
N GLY A 24 -29.92 -18.44 -56.28
CA GLY A 24 -30.65 -17.90 -57.44
C GLY A 24 -30.37 -16.42 -57.76
N ARG A 25 -29.23 -15.89 -57.34
CA ARG A 25 -28.82 -14.49 -57.54
C ARG A 25 -27.48 -14.44 -58.27
N GLY A 26 -27.45 -13.73 -59.41
CA GLY A 26 -26.23 -13.51 -60.19
C GLY A 26 -25.95 -12.02 -60.35
N SER A 27 -24.68 -11.63 -60.25
CA SER A 27 -24.27 -10.23 -60.41
C SER A 27 -23.11 -10.09 -61.38
N VAL A 28 -23.16 -9.05 -62.21
CA VAL A 28 -22.05 -8.63 -63.07
C VAL A 28 -21.42 -7.39 -62.45
N ALA A 29 -20.15 -7.50 -62.06
CA ALA A 29 -19.38 -6.40 -61.47
C ALA A 29 -19.10 -5.29 -62.50
N SER A 30 -18.71 -4.12 -62.01
CA SER A 30 -18.25 -2.98 -62.81
C SER A 30 -17.08 -3.40 -63.71
N ASP A 31 -17.09 -2.96 -64.98
CA ASP A 31 -16.18 -3.38 -66.06
C ASP A 31 -16.22 -4.88 -66.44
N GLY A 32 -17.08 -5.67 -65.79
CA GLY A 32 -17.26 -7.09 -66.05
C GLY A 32 -18.18 -7.36 -67.24
N ARG A 33 -17.92 -8.47 -67.95
CA ARG A 33 -18.82 -9.02 -68.97
C ARG A 33 -19.35 -10.39 -68.56
N GLY A 34 -20.67 -10.56 -68.56
CA GLY A 34 -21.29 -11.83 -68.17
C GLY A 34 -22.80 -11.88 -68.39
N SER A 35 -23.38 -13.08 -68.28
CA SER A 35 -24.81 -13.33 -68.42
C SER A 35 -25.36 -13.97 -67.15
N VAL A 36 -26.50 -13.48 -66.66
CA VAL A 36 -27.21 -14.06 -65.52
C VAL A 36 -28.30 -15.00 -66.03
N GLY A 37 -28.38 -16.21 -65.46
CA GLY A 37 -29.28 -17.29 -65.88
C GLY A 37 -30.77 -16.91 -65.90
N SER A 38 -31.55 -17.61 -66.72
CA SER A 38 -32.94 -17.27 -67.08
C SER A 38 -33.95 -17.26 -65.94
N GLU A 39 -33.69 -17.99 -64.86
CA GLU A 39 -34.60 -18.10 -63.70
C GLU A 39 -34.08 -17.37 -62.46
N CYS A 40 -32.97 -16.61 -62.60
CA CYS A 40 -32.27 -15.99 -61.48
C CYS A 40 -32.53 -14.48 -61.40
N ARG A 41 -32.46 -13.94 -60.18
CA ARG A 41 -32.56 -12.49 -59.94
C ARG A 41 -31.20 -11.83 -60.18
N GLY A 42 -31.10 -10.98 -61.19
CA GLY A 42 -29.82 -10.48 -61.71
C GLY A 42 -29.58 -8.99 -61.51
N SER A 43 -28.34 -8.58 -61.21
CA SER A 43 -27.95 -7.17 -61.22
C SER A 43 -26.66 -6.92 -62.02
N VAL A 44 -26.66 -5.87 -62.83
CA VAL A 44 -25.47 -5.39 -63.55
C VAL A 44 -25.08 -4.04 -62.97
N ALA A 45 -23.85 -3.92 -62.47
CA ALA A 45 -23.34 -2.68 -61.91
C ALA A 45 -23.20 -1.58 -62.99
N SER A 46 -23.09 -0.32 -62.56
CA SER A 46 -22.76 0.80 -63.45
C SER A 46 -21.47 0.49 -64.23
N ASP A 47 -21.48 0.79 -65.53
CA ASP A 47 -20.41 0.50 -66.49
C ASP A 47 -20.16 -1.00 -66.83
N GLY A 48 -20.91 -1.92 -66.21
CA GLY A 48 -20.90 -3.35 -66.57
C GLY A 48 -21.64 -3.65 -67.87
N GLN A 49 -21.19 -4.67 -68.61
CA GLN A 49 -21.84 -5.13 -69.85
C GLN A 49 -22.37 -6.56 -69.69
N GLY A 50 -23.68 -6.72 -69.53
CA GLY A 50 -24.26 -8.04 -69.31
C GLY A 50 -25.76 -8.12 -69.55
N SER A 51 -26.27 -9.33 -69.76
CA SER A 51 -27.69 -9.59 -69.98
C SER A 51 -28.30 -10.39 -68.83
N VAL A 52 -29.54 -10.06 -68.48
CA VAL A 52 -30.36 -10.83 -67.54
C VAL A 52 -31.42 -11.57 -68.35
N GLY A 53 -31.56 -12.88 -68.13
CA GLY A 53 -32.42 -13.74 -68.94
C GLY A 53 -33.92 -13.37 -68.91
N SER A 54 -34.66 -13.91 -69.88
CA SER A 54 -36.02 -13.50 -70.27
C SER A 54 -37.07 -13.49 -69.17
N ASP A 55 -36.94 -14.39 -68.20
CA ASP A 55 -37.95 -14.65 -67.17
C ASP A 55 -37.47 -14.23 -65.77
N GLY A 56 -36.22 -13.73 -65.68
CA GLY A 56 -35.58 -13.26 -64.46
C GLY A 56 -35.89 -11.79 -64.17
N ARG A 57 -36.16 -11.46 -62.90
CA ARG A 57 -36.29 -10.06 -62.45
C ARG A 57 -34.90 -9.48 -62.18
N GLY A 58 -34.53 -8.37 -62.81
CA GLY A 58 -33.22 -7.77 -62.61
C GLY A 58 -33.15 -6.29 -62.94
N SER A 59 -32.02 -5.68 -62.62
CA SER A 59 -31.77 -4.25 -62.84
C SER A 59 -30.37 -4.03 -63.40
N VAL A 60 -30.27 -3.13 -64.38
CA VAL A 60 -29.00 -2.64 -64.92
C VAL A 60 -28.78 -1.23 -64.38
N GLY A 61 -27.57 -0.94 -63.90
CA GLY A 61 -27.17 0.39 -63.42
C GLY A 61 -27.30 1.46 -64.51
N SER A 62 -27.38 2.73 -64.10
CA SER A 62 -27.66 3.90 -64.96
C SER A 62 -26.81 4.00 -66.23
N ASP A 63 -25.56 3.54 -66.15
CA ASP A 63 -24.56 3.65 -67.22
C ASP A 63 -24.12 2.27 -67.76
N GLY A 64 -24.72 1.18 -67.26
CA GLY A 64 -24.45 -0.17 -67.71
C GLY A 64 -25.12 -0.47 -69.06
N GLN A 65 -24.38 -1.06 -70.00
CA GLN A 65 -24.94 -1.52 -71.27
C GLN A 65 -25.42 -2.98 -71.14
N GLY A 66 -26.68 -3.14 -70.78
CA GLY A 66 -27.30 -4.45 -70.58
C GLY A 66 -28.76 -4.49 -70.98
N SER A 67 -29.23 -5.67 -71.41
CA SER A 67 -30.63 -5.92 -71.69
C SER A 67 -31.25 -6.78 -70.59
N VAL A 68 -32.39 -6.34 -70.06
CA VAL A 68 -33.26 -7.14 -69.21
C VAL A 68 -34.42 -7.58 -70.08
N GLY A 69 -34.68 -8.89 -70.14
CA GLY A 69 -35.69 -9.47 -71.02
C GLY A 69 -37.05 -8.77 -70.92
N THR A 70 -37.49 -8.17 -72.02
CA THR A 70 -38.84 -7.67 -72.18
C THR A 70 -39.76 -8.81 -72.60
N LEU A 71 -40.81 -9.04 -71.81
CA LEU A 71 -41.95 -9.85 -72.22
C LEU A 71 -42.42 -9.37 -73.59
N ARG A 72 -42.23 -10.21 -74.61
CA ARG A 72 -42.82 -10.02 -75.93
C ARG A 72 -44.34 -10.08 -75.80
N CYS A 73 -44.99 -8.92 -75.80
CA CYS A 73 -46.38 -8.85 -76.22
C CYS A 73 -46.36 -8.63 -77.74
N SER A 74 -46.85 -9.63 -78.48
CA SER A 74 -46.86 -9.67 -79.94
C SER A 74 -47.69 -8.51 -80.52
N PRO A 75 -47.20 -7.79 -81.56
CA PRO A 75 -47.91 -6.64 -82.10
C PRO A 75 -49.06 -7.12 -82.99
N TYR A 76 -50.28 -6.70 -82.69
CA TYR A 76 -51.36 -6.71 -83.68
C TYR A 76 -51.20 -5.49 -84.59
N SER A 77 -51.09 -5.77 -85.89
CA SER A 77 -50.97 -4.84 -87.00
C SER A 77 -52.21 -3.95 -87.17
N PRO A 78 -52.06 -2.63 -87.47
CA PRO A 78 -53.19 -1.79 -87.81
C PRO A 78 -53.57 -2.00 -89.28
N PHE A 79 -54.79 -2.50 -89.53
CA PHE A 79 -55.42 -2.49 -90.85
C PHE A 79 -56.10 -1.12 -91.05
N SER A 80 -55.71 -0.39 -92.09
CA SER A 80 -56.49 0.70 -92.66
C SER A 80 -57.34 0.15 -93.79
N GLY A 81 -58.67 0.29 -93.72
CA GLY A 81 -59.56 -0.12 -94.81
C GLY A 81 -61.03 -0.24 -94.44
N ASP A 82 -61.72 0.90 -94.56
CA ASP A 82 -63.06 1.08 -95.16
C ASP A 82 -64.34 0.44 -94.56
N GLY A 83 -65.32 1.32 -94.34
CA GLY A 83 -66.71 1.14 -94.77
C GLY A 83 -67.56 0.00 -94.18
N ARG A 84 -68.53 0.41 -93.35
CA ARG A 84 -69.79 -0.28 -92.97
C ARG A 84 -69.74 -1.25 -91.79
N ILE A 85 -70.03 -0.64 -90.64
CA ILE A 85 -70.64 -1.27 -89.46
C ILE A 85 -72.03 -1.82 -89.84
N PRO A 86 -72.33 -3.12 -89.67
CA PRO A 86 -73.71 -3.56 -89.45
C PRO A 86 -74.07 -3.20 -88.00
N ALA A 87 -75.22 -2.55 -87.83
CA ALA A 87 -75.69 -2.04 -86.55
C ALA A 87 -75.60 -3.11 -85.43
N PRO A 88 -75.08 -2.76 -84.24
CA PRO A 88 -75.10 -3.68 -83.11
C PRO A 88 -76.56 -3.90 -82.71
N VAL A 89 -76.97 -5.17 -82.71
CA VAL A 89 -78.22 -5.61 -82.10
C VAL A 89 -78.21 -5.15 -80.65
N ARG A 90 -79.03 -4.15 -80.33
CA ARG A 90 -79.36 -3.76 -78.97
C ARG A 90 -80.11 -4.91 -78.32
N LEU A 91 -79.39 -5.70 -77.54
CA LEU A 91 -79.98 -6.31 -76.35
C LEU A 91 -80.01 -5.19 -75.33
N ASP A 92 -81.20 -4.74 -74.93
CA ASP A 92 -81.38 -3.78 -73.86
C ASP A 92 -80.85 -4.41 -72.57
N ILE A 93 -79.55 -4.22 -72.32
CA ILE A 93 -78.93 -4.53 -71.03
C ILE A 93 -79.49 -3.49 -70.07
N ASP A 94 -80.24 -3.98 -69.09
CA ASP A 94 -80.93 -3.22 -68.06
C ASP A 94 -80.12 -2.00 -67.61
N THR A 95 -80.69 -0.81 -67.81
CA THR A 95 -80.03 0.47 -67.49
C THR A 95 -79.64 0.53 -66.01
N ASP A 96 -80.43 -0.13 -65.16
CA ASP A 96 -80.22 -0.24 -63.72
C ASP A 96 -79.02 -1.13 -63.38
N PHE A 97 -78.78 -2.20 -64.16
CA PHE A 97 -77.63 -3.09 -63.95
C PHE A 97 -76.30 -2.41 -64.33
N GLN A 98 -76.30 -1.55 -65.35
CA GLN A 98 -75.13 -0.72 -65.66
C GLN A 98 -74.87 0.36 -64.61
N ALA A 99 -75.92 0.96 -64.04
CA ALA A 99 -75.79 1.94 -62.97
C ALA A 99 -75.18 1.32 -61.70
N VAL A 100 -75.67 0.13 -61.28
CA VAL A 100 -75.10 -0.59 -60.12
C VAL A 100 -73.63 -0.96 -60.36
N ARG A 101 -73.26 -1.44 -61.54
CA ARG A 101 -71.86 -1.75 -61.87
C ARG A 101 -70.95 -0.52 -61.94
N GLN A 102 -71.48 0.64 -62.31
CA GLN A 102 -70.72 1.90 -62.26
C GLN A 102 -70.55 2.39 -60.83
N GLN A 103 -71.60 2.30 -60.00
CA GLN A 103 -71.53 2.61 -58.58
C GLN A 103 -70.54 1.70 -57.84
N GLU A 104 -70.61 0.38 -58.02
CA GLU A 104 -69.64 -0.58 -57.43
C GLU A 104 -68.20 -0.27 -57.88
N LYS A 105 -68.02 0.12 -59.15
CA LYS A 105 -66.70 0.51 -59.67
C LYS A 105 -66.19 1.80 -59.02
N GLU A 106 -67.06 2.75 -58.69
CA GLU A 106 -66.71 3.97 -57.97
C GLU A 106 -66.44 3.70 -56.49
N ASP A 107 -67.22 2.85 -55.84
CA ASP A 107 -67.00 2.41 -54.46
C ASP A 107 -65.66 1.68 -54.33
N ILE A 108 -65.32 0.80 -55.29
CA ILE A 108 -64.01 0.13 -55.35
C ILE A 108 -62.88 1.14 -55.57
N LYS A 109 -63.09 2.20 -56.34
CA LYS A 109 -62.08 3.27 -56.51
C LYS A 109 -61.87 4.05 -55.22
N VAL A 110 -62.95 4.43 -54.54
CA VAL A 110 -62.89 5.15 -53.25
C VAL A 110 -62.17 4.28 -52.22
N LEU A 111 -62.52 3.00 -52.14
CA LEU A 111 -61.88 2.04 -51.25
C LEU A 111 -60.40 1.84 -51.59
N ASN A 112 -60.05 1.71 -52.87
CA ASN A 112 -58.65 1.63 -53.28
C ASN A 112 -57.86 2.89 -52.97
N ASN A 113 -58.45 4.08 -53.12
CA ASN A 113 -57.80 5.33 -52.71
C ASN A 113 -57.56 5.35 -51.19
N GLN A 114 -58.51 4.84 -50.40
CA GLN A 114 -58.32 4.67 -48.95
C GLN A 114 -57.20 3.66 -48.64
N PHE A 115 -57.10 2.54 -49.37
CA PHE A 115 -55.98 1.61 -49.22
C PHE A 115 -54.63 2.23 -49.57
N VAL A 116 -54.57 3.05 -50.62
CA VAL A 116 -53.34 3.78 -50.97
C VAL A 116 -52.91 4.68 -49.82
N THR A 117 -53.82 5.48 -49.25
CA THR A 117 -53.49 6.34 -48.10
C THR A 117 -53.08 5.58 -46.84
N LEU A 118 -53.69 4.40 -46.58
CA LEU A 118 -53.30 3.53 -45.47
C LEU A 118 -51.92 2.92 -45.69
N ILE A 119 -51.61 2.49 -46.92
CA ILE A 119 -50.29 1.96 -47.28
C ILE A 119 -49.21 3.02 -47.12
N GLU A 120 -49.46 4.25 -47.60
CA GLU A 120 -48.55 5.38 -47.42
C GLU A 120 -48.32 5.69 -45.93
N LYS A 121 -49.37 5.61 -45.11
CA LYS A 121 -49.26 5.82 -43.66
C LYS A 121 -48.47 4.72 -42.97
N VAL A 122 -48.67 3.45 -43.34
CA VAL A 122 -47.89 2.33 -42.82
C VAL A 122 -46.41 2.49 -43.18
N GLN A 123 -46.10 2.84 -44.42
CA GLN A 123 -44.71 3.08 -44.85
C GLN A 123 -44.07 4.24 -44.09
N SER A 124 -44.79 5.35 -43.89
CA SER A 124 -44.33 6.48 -43.08
C SER A 124 -44.02 6.06 -41.63
N LEU A 125 -44.92 5.29 -41.02
CA LEU A 125 -44.73 4.78 -39.66
C LEU A 125 -43.56 3.80 -39.58
N GLU A 126 -43.41 2.88 -40.54
CA GLU A 126 -42.26 1.98 -40.62
C GLU A 126 -40.95 2.75 -40.73
N GLN A 127 -40.91 3.80 -41.56
CA GLN A 127 -39.74 4.63 -41.74
C GLN A 127 -39.40 5.42 -40.46
N GLN A 128 -40.40 5.97 -39.78
CA GLN A 128 -40.23 6.60 -38.47
C GLN A 128 -39.72 5.61 -37.42
N ASN A 129 -40.27 4.40 -37.38
CA ASN A 129 -39.85 3.37 -36.42
C ASN A 129 -38.40 2.93 -36.68
N LYS A 130 -38.00 2.89 -37.94
CA LYS A 130 -36.61 2.62 -38.34
C LYS A 130 -35.65 3.71 -37.86
N ILE A 131 -36.04 4.99 -37.98
CA ILE A 131 -35.27 6.13 -37.46
C ILE A 131 -35.20 6.10 -35.93
N LEU A 132 -36.31 5.78 -35.26
CA LEU A 132 -36.33 5.63 -33.81
C LEU A 132 -35.42 4.48 -33.35
N THR A 133 -35.43 3.36 -34.08
CA THR A 133 -34.57 2.21 -33.78
C THR A 133 -33.09 2.57 -33.94
N THR A 134 -32.69 3.25 -35.02
CA THR A 134 -31.29 3.68 -35.19
C THR A 134 -30.88 4.72 -34.15
N ARG A 135 -31.75 5.67 -33.83
CA ARG A 135 -31.50 6.67 -32.78
C ARG A 135 -31.38 6.05 -31.39
N TRP A 136 -32.22 5.06 -31.09
CA TRP A 136 -32.17 4.28 -29.85
C TRP A 136 -30.85 3.53 -29.73
N ASN A 137 -30.43 2.83 -30.78
CA ASN A 137 -29.16 2.11 -30.77
C ASN A 137 -27.96 3.07 -30.59
N PHE A 138 -27.97 4.22 -31.29
CA PHE A 138 -26.93 5.23 -31.15
C PHE A 138 -26.84 5.82 -29.73
N LEU A 139 -27.98 6.15 -29.12
CA LEU A 139 -28.03 6.62 -27.74
C LEU A 139 -27.56 5.54 -26.77
N LYS A 140 -28.00 4.29 -26.96
CA LYS A 140 -27.58 3.15 -26.15
C LYS A 140 -26.07 2.90 -26.24
N ASP A 141 -25.48 3.08 -27.41
CA ASP A 141 -24.03 2.93 -27.59
C ASP A 141 -23.26 4.11 -26.97
N GLN A 142 -23.82 5.32 -26.96
CA GLN A 142 -23.24 6.47 -26.24
C GLN A 142 -23.32 6.32 -24.71
N ASP A 143 -24.48 5.93 -24.17
CA ASP A 143 -24.73 5.88 -22.73
C ASP A 143 -23.90 4.79 -22.04
N ASN A 144 -23.66 3.66 -22.71
CA ASN A 144 -22.86 2.56 -22.14
C ASN A 144 -21.35 2.80 -22.23
N SER A 145 -20.89 3.73 -23.07
CA SER A 145 -19.45 3.87 -23.35
C SER A 145 -18.80 5.03 -22.61
N HIS A 146 -19.49 6.16 -22.44
CA HIS A 146 -18.88 7.37 -21.91
C HIS A 146 -19.09 7.57 -20.41
N SER A 147 -20.32 7.52 -19.93
CA SER A 147 -20.60 7.85 -18.52
C SER A 147 -20.09 6.79 -17.55
N ASP A 148 -20.28 5.50 -17.86
CA ASP A 148 -19.82 4.41 -16.99
C ASP A 148 -18.30 4.28 -16.98
N SER A 149 -17.65 4.47 -18.13
CA SER A 149 -16.18 4.47 -18.24
C SER A 149 -15.55 5.68 -17.54
N ASP A 150 -16.13 6.88 -17.70
CA ASP A 150 -15.60 8.10 -17.09
C ASP A 150 -15.78 8.09 -15.56
N ILE A 151 -16.93 7.62 -15.06
CA ILE A 151 -17.17 7.44 -13.62
C ILE A 151 -16.22 6.39 -13.04
N LYS A 152 -16.05 5.25 -13.73
CA LYS A 152 -15.11 4.21 -13.32
C LYS A 152 -13.66 4.73 -13.27
N ALA A 153 -13.24 5.50 -14.26
CA ALA A 153 -11.90 6.08 -14.29
C ALA A 153 -11.66 7.04 -13.12
N ILE A 154 -12.65 7.84 -12.74
CA ILE A 154 -12.57 8.74 -11.56
C ILE A 154 -12.43 7.91 -10.27
N TYR A 155 -13.20 6.84 -10.11
CA TYR A 155 -13.07 5.95 -8.95
C TYR A 155 -11.71 5.24 -8.92
N GLU A 156 -11.23 4.71 -10.04
CA GLU A 156 -9.91 4.09 -10.13
C GLU A 156 -8.79 5.08 -9.80
N GLN A 157 -8.90 6.32 -10.29
CA GLN A 157 -7.94 7.38 -9.94
C GLN A 157 -7.95 7.68 -8.44
N TYR A 158 -9.13 7.84 -7.83
CA TYR A 158 -9.25 8.07 -6.39
C TYR A 158 -8.69 6.90 -5.57
N MET A 159 -9.04 5.67 -5.93
CA MET A 159 -8.52 4.46 -5.29
C MET A 159 -7.01 4.34 -5.44
N SER A 160 -6.45 4.69 -6.60
CA SER A 160 -5.01 4.66 -6.84
C SER A 160 -4.28 5.67 -5.94
N LYS A 161 -4.83 6.88 -5.80
CA LYS A 161 -4.27 7.94 -4.95
C LYS A 161 -4.29 7.51 -3.49
N MET A 162 -5.42 6.99 -3.01
CA MET A 162 -5.54 6.53 -1.62
C MET A 162 -4.58 5.38 -1.31
N ASN A 163 -4.44 4.43 -2.24
CA ASN A 163 -3.47 3.35 -2.12
C ASN A 163 -2.02 3.85 -2.13
N GLN A 164 -1.72 4.92 -2.86
CA GLN A 164 -0.41 5.54 -2.86
C GLN A 164 -0.11 6.23 -1.52
N GLU A 165 -1.05 7.03 -1.00
CA GLU A 165 -0.92 7.66 0.33
C GLU A 165 -0.73 6.60 1.44
N MET A 166 -1.47 5.48 1.37
CA MET A 166 -1.29 4.36 2.30
C MET A 166 0.11 3.73 2.21
N LYS A 167 0.68 3.62 1.00
CA LYS A 167 2.04 3.10 0.81
C LYS A 167 3.10 4.06 1.34
N GLU A 168 2.91 5.37 1.12
CA GLU A 168 3.81 6.41 1.63
C GLU A 168 3.81 6.41 3.16
N LEU A 169 2.64 6.39 3.80
CA LEU A 169 2.52 6.28 5.26
C LEU A 169 3.13 4.99 5.81
N ASN A 170 2.93 3.86 5.13
CA ASN A 170 3.52 2.59 5.57
C ASN A 170 5.06 2.61 5.48
N TYR A 171 5.60 3.24 4.43
CA TYR A 171 7.04 3.42 4.31
C TYR A 171 7.61 4.33 5.40
N GLU A 172 6.92 5.43 5.72
CA GLU A 172 7.29 6.30 6.84
C GLU A 172 7.22 5.57 8.18
N GLN A 173 6.19 4.75 8.40
CA GLN A 173 6.06 3.92 9.59
C GLN A 173 7.24 2.95 9.71
N GLU A 174 7.56 2.19 8.67
CA GLU A 174 8.70 1.27 8.66
C GLU A 174 10.03 2.00 8.91
N ASN A 175 10.20 3.21 8.35
CA ASN A 175 11.40 4.01 8.59
C ASN A 175 11.51 4.44 10.06
N LEU A 176 10.42 4.96 10.66
CA LEU A 176 10.37 5.35 12.06
C LEU A 176 10.59 4.15 13.00
N GLU A 177 10.03 2.99 12.69
CA GLU A 177 10.28 1.74 13.42
C GLU A 177 11.76 1.35 13.35
N SER A 178 12.42 1.54 12.19
CA SER A 178 13.86 1.29 12.05
C SER A 178 14.72 2.25 12.88
N GLU A 179 14.33 3.53 12.96
CA GLU A 179 15.01 4.53 13.78
C GLU A 179 14.84 4.25 15.27
N LEU A 180 13.62 3.89 15.69
CA LEU A 180 13.34 3.45 17.05
C LEU A 180 14.19 2.23 17.42
N ALA A 181 14.25 1.21 16.56
CA ALA A 181 15.08 0.03 16.78
C ALA A 181 16.57 0.38 16.91
N LYS A 182 17.08 1.30 16.08
CA LYS A 182 18.47 1.79 16.19
C LYS A 182 18.70 2.49 17.54
N VAL A 183 17.81 3.38 17.97
CA VAL A 183 17.92 4.08 19.26
C VAL A 183 17.85 3.10 20.44
N LEU A 184 16.95 2.11 20.38
CA LEU A 184 16.88 1.06 21.40
C LEU A 184 18.18 0.24 21.45
N SER A 185 18.74 -0.13 20.30
CA SER A 185 20.00 -0.87 20.25
C SER A 185 21.17 -0.07 20.83
N THR A 186 21.28 1.23 20.55
CA THR A 186 22.34 2.06 21.12
C THR A 186 22.15 2.23 22.62
N MET A 187 20.93 2.43 23.09
CA MET A 187 20.61 2.47 24.52
C MET A 187 20.97 1.17 25.23
N ASP A 188 20.66 0.01 24.65
CA ASP A 188 21.04 -1.30 25.20
C ASP A 188 22.57 -1.47 25.24
N THR A 189 23.29 -0.97 24.24
CA THR A 189 24.77 -1.00 24.28
C THR A 189 25.34 -0.15 25.41
N PHE A 190 24.74 1.02 25.69
CA PHE A 190 25.14 1.85 26.82
C PHE A 190 24.78 1.19 28.15
N ARG A 191 23.57 0.60 28.25
CA ARG A 191 23.16 -0.16 29.44
C ARG A 191 24.17 -1.27 29.75
N SER A 192 24.56 -2.07 28.76
CA SER A 192 25.56 -3.14 28.93
C SER A 192 26.89 -2.59 29.44
N LYS A 193 27.39 -1.48 28.88
CA LYS A 193 28.63 -0.85 29.34
C LYS A 193 28.54 -0.39 30.80
N TYR A 194 27.42 0.17 31.22
CA TYR A 194 27.20 0.55 32.62
C TYR A 194 27.12 -0.67 33.54
N GLU A 195 26.44 -1.74 33.12
CA GLU A 195 26.41 -2.99 33.89
C GLU A 195 27.82 -3.57 34.06
N ASP A 196 28.65 -3.53 33.02
CA ASP A 196 30.03 -4.01 33.07
C ASP A 196 30.91 -3.15 33.99
N GLU A 197 30.77 -1.82 33.95
CA GLU A 197 31.48 -0.91 34.86
C GLU A 197 31.04 -1.13 36.33
N ILE A 198 29.74 -1.35 36.57
CA ILE A 198 29.22 -1.69 37.89
C ILE A 198 29.82 -3.01 38.37
N ARG A 199 29.84 -4.05 37.52
CA ARG A 199 30.46 -5.35 37.83
C ARG A 199 31.95 -5.19 38.15
N LEU A 200 32.67 -4.38 37.37
CA LEU A 200 34.09 -4.11 37.58
C LEU A 200 34.32 -3.39 38.92
N CYS A 201 33.55 -2.34 39.20
CA CYS A 201 33.61 -1.59 40.45
C CYS A 201 33.33 -2.50 41.66
N SER A 202 32.26 -3.31 41.60
CA SER A 202 31.96 -4.30 42.65
C SER A 202 33.08 -5.34 42.80
N GLY A 203 33.73 -5.77 41.72
CA GLY A 203 34.89 -6.67 41.78
C GLY A 203 36.11 -6.01 42.44
N MET A 204 36.40 -4.76 42.10
CA MET A 204 37.45 -3.97 42.75
C MET A 204 37.16 -3.74 44.24
N GLU A 205 35.92 -3.42 44.60
CA GLU A 205 35.49 -3.29 46.00
C GLU A 205 35.65 -4.60 46.78
N PHE A 206 35.33 -5.75 46.18
CA PHE A 206 35.55 -7.06 46.77
C PHE A 206 37.04 -7.31 47.07
N THR A 207 37.92 -7.14 46.07
CA THR A 207 39.37 -7.32 46.26
C THR A 207 39.95 -6.34 47.29
N PHE A 208 39.48 -5.10 47.30
CA PHE A 208 39.87 -4.10 48.29
C PHE A 208 39.44 -4.50 49.71
N MET A 209 38.24 -5.05 49.86
CA MET A 209 37.74 -5.57 51.13
C MET A 209 38.59 -6.73 51.64
N GLU A 210 38.98 -7.64 50.75
CA GLU A 210 39.84 -8.79 51.05
C GLU A 210 41.24 -8.36 51.49
N LEU A 211 41.87 -7.41 50.78
CA LEU A 211 43.15 -6.80 51.17
C LEU A 211 43.05 -6.04 52.49
N LYS A 212 41.93 -5.36 52.76
CA LYS A 212 41.69 -4.67 54.03
C LYS A 212 41.60 -5.66 55.20
N LYS A 213 41.04 -6.85 54.98
CA LYS A 213 41.00 -7.94 55.98
C LYS A 213 42.41 -8.46 56.28
N VAL A 214 43.22 -8.69 55.25
CA VAL A 214 44.64 -9.08 55.40
C VAL A 214 45.43 -7.99 56.14
N ARG A 215 45.26 -6.72 55.78
CA ARG A 215 45.93 -5.59 56.45
C ARG A 215 45.53 -5.43 57.91
N LYS A 216 44.28 -5.72 58.27
CA LYS A 216 43.80 -5.65 59.65
C LYS A 216 44.36 -6.75 60.56
N GLY A 217 45.18 -7.67 60.05
CA GLY A 217 45.96 -8.58 60.89
C GLY A 217 45.13 -9.67 61.57
N GLU A 218 44.05 -10.13 60.94
CA GLU A 218 43.31 -11.32 61.40
C GLU A 218 43.87 -12.58 60.70
N PHE A 219 45.07 -13.00 61.11
CA PHE A 219 45.45 -14.42 60.99
C PHE A 219 44.75 -15.18 62.13
N PRO A 220 44.24 -16.42 61.90
CA PRO A 220 43.53 -17.17 62.92
C PRO A 220 44.42 -17.40 64.14
N THR A 221 44.01 -16.82 65.26
CA THR A 221 44.66 -16.87 66.56
C THR A 221 44.73 -18.32 67.06
N GLY A 222 45.93 -18.89 67.10
CA GLY A 222 46.14 -20.24 67.63
C GLY A 222 47.59 -20.69 67.58
N LEU A 223 48.48 -20.04 68.35
CA LEU A 223 49.75 -20.61 68.85
C LEU A 223 50.45 -19.58 69.76
N ALA A 224 50.16 -19.64 71.07
CA ALA A 224 50.83 -18.86 72.10
C ALA A 224 52.00 -19.65 72.70
N LEU A 225 53.19 -19.04 72.69
CA LEU A 225 54.40 -19.49 73.38
C LEU A 225 54.35 -19.10 74.87
N ALA A 226 54.60 -20.04 75.77
CA ALA A 226 54.77 -19.81 77.20
C ALA A 226 56.27 -19.70 77.57
N SER A 227 56.62 -18.77 78.47
CA SER A 227 57.97 -18.58 79.04
C SER A 227 57.97 -18.84 80.55
N PRO A 228 59.00 -19.51 81.14
CA PRO A 228 59.04 -19.90 82.54
C PRO A 228 59.96 -19.01 83.39
N ALA A 229 59.44 -18.34 84.41
CA ALA A 229 60.26 -17.55 85.34
C ALA A 229 59.67 -17.48 86.76
N GLN A 230 59.46 -18.62 87.45
CA GLN A 230 59.17 -18.66 88.90
C GLN A 230 59.56 -20.03 89.52
N SER A 231 60.79 -20.21 90.01
CA SER A 231 61.11 -21.37 90.89
C SER A 231 62.27 -21.19 91.89
N GLY A 232 62.93 -20.02 91.93
CA GLY A 232 64.17 -19.84 92.72
C GLY A 232 64.03 -19.57 94.23
N LYS A 233 62.82 -19.41 94.79
CA LYS A 233 62.65 -18.97 96.21
C LYS A 233 62.30 -20.08 97.20
N GLY A 234 62.15 -21.34 96.75
CA GLY A 234 61.77 -22.47 97.62
C GLY A 234 62.92 -23.23 98.29
N LEU A 235 64.17 -23.02 97.86
CA LEU A 235 65.30 -23.87 98.22
C LEU A 235 66.04 -23.44 99.50
N GLU A 236 66.01 -22.17 99.91
CA GLU A 236 66.61 -21.73 101.18
C GLU A 236 65.80 -22.17 102.41
N ALA A 237 64.48 -22.42 102.26
CA ALA A 237 63.62 -22.83 103.37
C ALA A 237 63.81 -24.31 103.79
N ILE A 238 64.30 -25.17 102.88
CA ILE A 238 64.49 -26.60 103.14
C ILE A 238 65.88 -26.86 103.75
N GLN A 239 66.87 -26.00 103.48
CA GLN A 239 68.24 -26.14 103.98
C GLN A 239 68.38 -25.82 105.48
N ALA A 240 67.41 -25.10 106.08
CA ALA A 240 67.36 -24.87 107.53
C ALA A 240 66.71 -26.03 108.32
N GLN A 241 65.88 -26.86 107.68
CA GLN A 241 65.14 -27.95 108.35
C GLN A 241 66.00 -29.21 108.57
N LEU A 242 66.96 -29.50 107.67
CA LEU A 242 67.77 -30.73 107.69
C LEU A 242 68.90 -30.77 108.75
N VAL A 243 69.20 -29.63 109.39
CA VAL A 243 70.25 -29.54 110.42
C VAL A 243 69.71 -29.92 111.81
N TRP A 244 68.40 -29.76 112.05
CA TRP A 244 67.77 -30.11 113.33
C TRP A 244 67.60 -31.63 113.52
N ASP A 245 67.32 -32.38 112.46
CA ASP A 245 67.04 -33.82 112.56
C ASP A 245 68.30 -34.69 112.72
N ARG A 246 69.50 -34.12 112.59
CA ARG A 246 70.78 -34.86 112.67
C ARG A 246 71.32 -35.03 114.10
N THR A 247 70.75 -34.36 115.11
CA THR A 247 71.22 -34.45 116.52
C THR A 247 70.26 -35.17 117.47
N GLY A 248 69.12 -35.67 116.98
CA GLY A 248 68.13 -36.45 117.74
C GLY A 248 68.37 -37.97 117.69
N SER A 249 69.14 -38.46 118.66
CA SER A 249 69.44 -39.84 119.05
C SER A 249 68.48 -41.01 118.70
N GLY A 250 69.08 -42.07 118.12
CA GLY A 250 68.75 -43.50 118.34
C GLY A 250 67.72 -44.12 117.38
N GLY A 251 67.92 -45.25 116.70
CA GLY A 251 68.97 -46.27 116.71
C GLY A 251 68.33 -47.60 116.30
N GLY A 252 68.91 -48.30 115.30
CA GLY A 252 68.66 -49.72 115.04
C GLY A 252 67.77 -50.05 113.83
N GLN A 253 68.28 -50.98 113.00
CA GLN A 253 67.63 -51.64 111.84
C GLN A 253 67.39 -50.79 110.59
N GLY A 254 68.38 -50.77 109.71
CA GLY A 254 68.25 -50.23 108.35
C GLY A 254 69.50 -50.44 107.50
N GLY A 255 70.22 -51.54 107.68
CA GLY A 255 71.53 -51.78 107.05
C GLY A 255 71.51 -51.87 105.52
N ASP A 256 70.37 -52.28 104.93
CA ASP A 256 70.21 -52.35 103.47
C ASP A 256 69.57 -51.08 102.88
N GLU A 257 68.63 -50.45 103.59
CA GLU A 257 68.09 -49.12 103.21
C GLU A 257 69.15 -48.02 103.30
N SER A 258 70.06 -48.10 104.28
CA SER A 258 71.19 -47.18 104.40
C SER A 258 72.22 -47.37 103.27
N GLN A 259 72.39 -48.59 102.73
CA GLN A 259 73.23 -48.81 101.56
C GLN A 259 72.54 -48.38 100.26
N PHE A 260 71.23 -48.62 100.13
CA PHE A 260 70.44 -48.21 98.98
C PHE A 260 70.37 -46.68 98.88
N HIS A 261 70.03 -45.99 99.97
CA HIS A 261 70.08 -44.53 100.02
C HIS A 261 71.49 -43.99 99.82
N ARG A 262 72.54 -44.69 100.26
CA ARG A 262 73.93 -44.27 99.97
C ARG A 262 74.27 -44.40 98.49
N ARG A 263 73.88 -45.50 97.82
CA ARG A 263 74.07 -45.64 96.37
C ARG A 263 73.23 -44.64 95.57
N ASP A 264 71.99 -44.38 95.98
CA ASP A 264 71.14 -43.37 95.35
C ASP A 264 71.69 -41.95 95.57
N LEU A 265 72.25 -41.66 96.75
CA LEU A 265 72.98 -40.42 97.01
C LEU A 265 74.26 -40.32 96.17
N ASP A 266 75.00 -41.41 95.99
CA ASP A 266 76.19 -41.46 95.14
C ASP A 266 75.82 -41.25 93.66
N VAL A 267 74.72 -41.86 93.18
CA VAL A 267 74.19 -41.63 91.82
C VAL A 267 73.69 -40.20 91.66
N SER A 268 72.96 -39.67 92.65
CA SER A 268 72.47 -38.29 92.62
C SER A 268 73.62 -37.27 92.69
N THR A 269 74.70 -37.56 93.42
CA THR A 269 75.87 -36.68 93.49
C THR A 269 76.71 -36.74 92.22
N LEU A 270 76.87 -37.91 91.59
CA LEU A 270 77.48 -38.03 90.27
C LEU A 270 76.71 -37.21 89.23
N HIS A 271 75.37 -37.33 89.18
CA HIS A 271 74.54 -36.54 88.28
C HIS A 271 74.64 -35.03 88.55
N ARG A 272 74.72 -34.62 89.83
CA ARG A 272 74.98 -33.22 90.20
C ARG A 272 76.33 -32.73 89.68
N THR A 273 77.41 -33.50 89.87
CA THR A 273 78.74 -33.11 89.36
C THR A 273 78.78 -33.05 87.84
N GLU A 274 78.03 -33.93 87.14
CA GLU A 274 77.89 -33.89 85.69
C GLU A 274 77.18 -32.62 85.21
N LEU A 275 76.10 -32.22 85.89
CA LEU A 275 75.40 -30.96 85.62
C LEU A 275 76.28 -29.75 85.95
N GLU A 276 77.09 -29.80 87.00
CA GLU A 276 78.05 -28.73 87.33
C GLU A 276 79.14 -28.58 86.28
N VAL A 277 79.65 -29.68 85.72
CA VAL A 277 80.60 -29.65 84.59
C VAL A 277 79.93 -29.07 83.35
N LYS A 278 78.69 -29.46 83.03
CA LYS A 278 77.93 -28.88 81.90
C LYS A 278 77.66 -27.39 82.10
N LEU A 279 77.34 -26.96 83.32
CA LEU A 279 77.11 -25.55 83.64
C LEU A 279 78.39 -24.73 83.50
N LYS A 280 79.53 -25.25 83.97
CA LYS A 280 80.85 -24.62 83.75
C LYS A 280 81.21 -24.54 82.26
N GLY A 281 81.00 -25.62 81.51
CA GLY A 281 81.22 -25.60 80.06
C GLY A 281 80.33 -24.59 79.32
N LEU A 282 79.08 -24.41 79.75
CA LEU A 282 78.19 -23.39 79.20
C LEU A 282 78.63 -21.96 79.60
N GLN A 283 79.19 -21.76 80.79
CA GLN A 283 79.75 -20.48 81.22
C GLN A 283 80.96 -20.10 80.37
N GLU A 284 81.90 -21.03 80.17
CA GLU A 284 83.07 -20.83 79.31
C GLU A 284 82.66 -20.51 77.85
N LEU A 285 81.63 -21.18 77.33
CA LEU A 285 81.11 -20.91 75.98
C LEU A 285 80.47 -19.51 75.88
N LEU A 286 79.78 -19.07 76.94
CA LEU A 286 79.21 -17.73 77.00
C LEU A 286 80.31 -16.66 77.08
N GLU A 287 81.35 -16.88 77.88
CA GLU A 287 82.52 -16.01 77.95
C GLU A 287 83.24 -15.92 76.60
N LEU A 288 83.48 -17.06 75.94
CA LEU A 288 84.05 -17.09 74.59
C LEU A 288 83.18 -16.27 73.62
N LYS A 289 81.86 -16.51 73.59
CA LYS A 289 80.94 -15.79 72.71
C LYS A 289 80.93 -14.28 72.99
N LYS A 290 81.08 -13.87 74.25
CA LYS A 290 81.20 -12.47 74.63
C LYS A 290 82.50 -11.85 74.09
N THR A 291 83.63 -12.54 74.23
CA THR A 291 84.93 -12.05 73.71
C THR A 291 84.93 -11.92 72.19
N ILE A 292 84.26 -12.82 71.46
CA ILE A 292 84.12 -12.75 69.99
C ILE A 292 83.33 -11.49 69.60
N TYR A 293 82.18 -11.23 70.23
CA TYR A 293 81.39 -10.04 69.90
C TYR A 293 82.11 -8.73 70.25
N GLU A 294 82.90 -8.71 71.32
CA GLU A 294 83.71 -7.54 71.67
C GLU A 294 84.78 -7.27 70.59
N GLN A 295 85.41 -8.32 70.06
CA GLN A 295 86.38 -8.21 68.96
C GLN A 295 85.71 -7.75 67.65
N GLU A 296 84.59 -8.35 67.25
CA GLU A 296 83.85 -7.95 66.04
C GLU A 296 83.41 -6.47 66.12
N LEU A 297 83.01 -6.00 67.30
CA LEU A 297 82.63 -4.60 67.51
C LEU A 297 83.84 -3.65 67.34
N GLU A 298 85.01 -4.04 67.84
CA GLU A 298 86.23 -3.26 67.72
C GLU A 298 86.72 -3.19 66.26
N GLU A 299 86.64 -4.31 65.52
CA GLU A 299 86.94 -4.37 64.09
C GLU A 299 86.01 -3.45 63.28
N LEU A 300 84.70 -3.52 63.49
CA LEU A 300 83.74 -2.63 62.81
C LEU A 300 83.99 -1.15 63.13
N LEU A 301 84.39 -0.82 64.36
CA LEU A 301 84.74 0.55 64.73
C LEU A 301 86.02 1.04 64.05
N THR A 302 87.00 0.17 63.82
CA THR A 302 88.19 0.51 63.02
C THR A 302 87.84 0.69 61.55
N GLU A 303 86.99 -0.17 60.98
CA GLU A 303 86.54 -0.04 59.57
C GLU A 303 85.76 1.27 59.35
N ILE A 304 84.87 1.65 60.29
CA ILE A 304 84.17 2.94 60.21
C ILE A 304 85.14 4.13 60.29
N LYS A 305 86.18 4.04 61.14
CA LYS A 305 87.21 5.10 61.22
C LYS A 305 88.02 5.17 59.93
N ASP A 306 88.37 4.05 59.33
CA ASP A 306 89.11 4.01 58.06
C ASP A 306 88.25 4.51 56.89
N ILE A 307 86.95 4.18 56.84
CA ILE A 307 86.00 4.75 55.88
C ILE A 307 85.84 6.26 56.11
N SER A 308 85.82 6.74 57.35
CA SER A 308 85.79 8.18 57.66
C SER A 308 87.08 8.89 57.23
N VAL A 309 88.23 8.22 57.25
CA VAL A 309 89.50 8.77 56.78
C VAL A 309 89.58 8.75 55.25
N VAL A 310 89.02 7.73 54.60
CA VAL A 310 88.84 7.67 53.13
C VAL A 310 87.80 8.70 52.64
N LEU A 311 86.82 9.05 53.48
CA LEU A 311 85.85 10.13 53.27
C LEU A 311 86.25 11.42 53.98
N GLY A 312 87.56 11.67 54.12
CA GLY A 312 88.12 12.96 54.51
C GLY A 312 87.91 14.02 53.42
N ILE A 313 86.67 14.48 53.29
CA ILE A 313 86.21 15.83 52.96
C ILE A 313 87.26 16.78 52.34
N ASP A 314 87.48 16.68 51.03
CA ASP A 314 87.64 17.86 50.18
C ASP A 314 86.24 18.30 49.72
N SER A 315 85.66 19.23 50.47
CA SER A 315 84.38 19.90 50.16
C SER A 315 84.49 20.86 48.98
N CYS A 316 84.92 20.39 47.81
CA CYS A 316 84.96 21.21 46.59
C CYS A 316 84.63 20.38 45.34
N SER A 317 83.39 19.89 45.22
CA SER A 317 82.61 19.74 43.97
C SER A 317 81.33 18.95 44.25
N ARG A 318 80.37 19.58 44.92
CA ARG A 318 79.01 19.06 45.03
C ARG A 318 78.24 19.56 43.80
N PRO A 319 77.60 18.71 42.99
CA PRO A 319 76.76 19.18 41.89
C PRO A 319 75.67 20.08 42.47
N ASP A 320 75.53 21.29 41.91
CA ASP A 320 74.60 22.31 42.40
C ASP A 320 73.16 21.88 42.10
N LEU A 321 72.58 21.16 43.05
CA LEU A 321 71.19 20.73 43.06
C LEU A 321 70.23 21.93 42.94
N GLY A 322 70.67 23.15 43.27
CA GLY A 322 69.89 24.37 43.10
C GLY A 322 69.57 24.63 41.62
N ARG A 323 70.57 24.63 40.74
CA ARG A 323 70.36 24.84 39.30
C ARG A 323 69.47 23.80 38.65
N ILE A 324 69.62 22.52 39.01
CA ILE A 324 68.76 21.45 38.45
C ILE A 324 67.30 21.62 38.91
N VAL A 325 67.08 21.99 40.17
CA VAL A 325 65.72 22.25 40.69
C VAL A 325 65.11 23.50 40.05
N GLU A 326 65.90 24.54 39.81
CA GLU A 326 65.47 25.74 39.07
C GLU A 326 65.14 25.42 37.60
N ASP A 327 65.96 24.61 36.93
CA ASP A 327 65.71 24.18 35.54
C ASP A 327 64.43 23.31 35.43
N VAL A 328 64.24 22.37 36.36
CA VAL A 328 63.02 21.54 36.40
C VAL A 328 61.80 22.41 36.71
N ARG A 329 61.91 23.36 37.65
CA ARG A 329 60.83 24.33 37.93
C ARG A 329 60.49 25.15 36.70
N ALA A 330 61.48 25.69 35.99
CA ALA A 330 61.28 26.46 34.77
C ALA A 330 60.60 25.62 33.67
N GLN A 331 60.94 24.34 33.55
CA GLN A 331 60.26 23.42 32.62
C GLN A 331 58.79 23.19 32.98
N TYR A 332 58.47 23.02 34.27
CA TYR A 332 57.08 22.88 34.71
C TYR A 332 56.29 24.17 34.52
N GLU A 333 56.87 25.32 34.82
CA GLU A 333 56.24 26.62 34.59
C GLU A 333 55.98 26.86 33.09
N ALA A 334 56.94 26.53 32.23
CA ALA A 334 56.76 26.59 30.78
C ALA A 334 55.67 25.63 30.29
N LEU A 335 55.61 24.40 30.82
CA LEU A 335 54.57 23.43 30.48
C LEU A 335 53.18 23.88 30.95
N ALA A 336 53.09 24.45 32.15
CA ALA A 336 51.86 25.00 32.69
C ALA A 336 51.33 26.18 31.85
N LEU A 337 52.22 27.08 31.42
CA LEU A 337 51.87 28.19 30.53
C LEU A 337 51.40 27.67 29.17
N ARG A 338 52.11 26.72 28.56
CA ARG A 338 51.69 26.12 27.27
C ARG A 338 50.35 25.40 27.38
N SER A 339 50.13 24.64 28.45
CA SER A 339 48.84 23.99 28.70
C SER A 339 47.71 25.01 28.89
N TRP A 340 48.00 26.15 29.52
CA TRP A 340 47.03 27.22 29.69
C TRP A 340 46.73 27.94 28.36
N GLU A 341 47.74 28.26 27.57
CA GLU A 341 47.59 28.84 26.23
C GLU A 341 46.82 27.91 25.29
N GLU A 342 47.08 26.60 25.33
CA GLU A 342 46.33 25.60 24.56
C GLU A 342 44.86 25.52 24.99
N ALA A 343 44.59 25.57 26.30
CA ALA A 343 43.23 25.60 26.82
C ALA A 343 42.48 26.90 26.44
N GLU A 344 43.18 28.03 26.48
CA GLU A 344 42.62 29.32 26.06
C GLU A 344 42.37 29.33 24.53
N ALA A 345 43.30 28.82 23.73
CA ALA A 345 43.14 28.68 22.29
C ALA A 345 41.96 27.76 21.94
N LEU A 346 41.77 26.67 22.69
CA LEU A 346 40.65 25.75 22.51
C LEU A 346 39.30 26.40 22.88
N THR A 347 39.24 27.14 23.98
CA THR A 347 38.01 27.87 24.35
C THR A 347 37.71 29.00 23.37
N ARG A 348 38.72 29.76 22.95
CA ARG A 348 38.59 30.77 21.88
C ARG A 348 38.09 30.15 20.58
N ARG A 349 38.66 29.02 20.14
CA ARG A 349 38.21 28.29 18.94
C ARG A 349 36.77 27.80 19.06
N LYS A 350 36.39 27.22 20.20
CA LYS A 350 35.00 26.80 20.42
C LYS A 350 34.03 27.97 20.40
N LEU A 351 34.42 29.13 20.94
CA LEU A 351 33.61 30.34 20.88
C LEU A 351 33.51 30.87 19.45
N THR A 352 34.59 30.89 18.68
CA THR A 352 34.54 31.32 17.27
C THR A 352 33.70 30.36 16.42
N ASP A 353 33.86 29.06 16.59
CA ASP A 353 33.05 28.03 15.91
C ASP A 353 31.58 28.19 16.30
N SER A 354 31.29 28.32 17.61
CA SER A 354 29.94 28.58 18.13
C SER A 354 29.38 29.94 17.72
N SER A 355 30.23 30.92 17.35
CA SER A 355 29.82 32.24 16.84
C SER A 355 29.66 32.28 15.31
N SER A 356 30.21 31.31 14.58
CA SER A 356 30.06 31.15 13.12
C SER A 356 28.84 30.29 12.75
N GLN A 357 28.50 29.31 13.59
CA GLN A 357 27.29 28.50 13.49
C GLN A 357 25.93 29.23 13.68
N PRO A 358 25.78 30.30 14.48
CA PRO A 358 24.50 30.99 14.69
C PRO A 358 23.96 31.63 13.42
N GLY A 359 24.85 32.02 12.49
CA GLY A 359 24.43 32.55 11.19
C GLY A 359 23.76 31.50 10.31
N SER A 360 24.24 30.24 10.36
CA SER A 360 23.66 29.13 9.61
C SER A 360 22.33 28.68 10.23
N PHE A 361 22.28 28.46 11.55
CA PHE A 361 21.02 28.12 12.22
C PHE A 361 19.99 29.24 12.13
N GLY A 362 20.42 30.50 12.28
CA GLY A 362 19.57 31.67 12.07
C GLY A 362 19.06 31.76 10.63
N GLY A 363 19.89 31.46 9.63
CA GLY A 363 19.49 31.37 8.23
C GLY A 363 18.40 30.33 7.99
N HIS A 364 18.59 29.10 8.45
CA HIS A 364 17.58 28.04 8.33
C HIS A 364 16.26 28.37 9.04
N LEU A 365 16.31 29.05 10.20
CA LEU A 365 15.10 29.52 10.88
C LEU A 365 14.38 30.63 10.11
N LEU A 366 15.12 31.55 9.48
CA LEU A 366 14.54 32.58 8.61
C LEU A 366 13.95 31.98 7.34
N ASP A 367 14.61 30.99 6.74
CA ASP A 367 14.12 30.27 5.56
C ASP A 367 12.86 29.47 5.89
N GLY A 368 12.84 28.72 7.00
CA GLY A 368 11.65 28.02 7.47
C GLY A 368 10.50 28.98 7.80
N ARG A 369 10.79 30.14 8.39
CA ARG A 369 9.77 31.18 8.62
C ARG A 369 9.23 31.77 7.31
N ARG A 370 10.07 31.93 6.29
CA ARG A 370 9.65 32.39 4.96
C ARG A 370 8.80 31.34 4.27
N GLU A 371 9.19 30.08 4.32
CA GLU A 371 8.43 28.96 3.77
C GLU A 371 7.06 28.83 4.46
N ILE A 372 7.00 28.96 5.78
CA ILE A 372 5.73 28.99 6.53
C ILE A 372 4.85 30.16 6.06
N ALA A 373 5.42 31.34 5.79
CA ALA A 373 4.67 32.47 5.26
C ALA A 373 4.14 32.20 3.83
N ASP A 374 4.97 31.62 2.96
CA ASP A 374 4.60 31.26 1.59
C ASP A 374 3.51 30.17 1.55
N LEU A 375 3.64 29.16 2.41
CA LEU A 375 2.63 28.13 2.62
C LEU A 375 1.32 28.74 3.13
N ASN A 376 1.37 29.67 4.08
CA ASN A 376 0.18 30.38 4.55
C ASN A 376 -0.49 31.17 3.41
N ILE A 377 0.26 31.87 2.57
CA ILE A 377 -0.30 32.57 1.39
C ILE A 377 -0.95 31.56 0.44
N ARG A 378 -0.31 30.41 0.18
CA ARG A 378 -0.86 29.37 -0.69
C ARG A 378 -2.13 28.75 -0.11
N ILE A 379 -2.18 28.51 1.19
CA ILE A 379 -3.39 28.06 1.90
C ILE A 379 -4.52 29.06 1.73
N GLN A 380 -4.26 30.37 1.89
CA GLN A 380 -5.29 31.40 1.71
C GLN A 380 -5.79 31.49 0.26
N LYS A 381 -4.89 31.36 -0.72
CA LYS A 381 -5.28 31.28 -2.15
C LYS A 381 -6.16 30.07 -2.41
N LEU A 382 -5.76 28.88 -1.94
CA LEU A 382 -6.55 27.65 -2.09
C LEU A 382 -7.92 27.78 -1.40
N ARG A 383 -7.99 28.38 -0.21
CA ARG A 383 -9.26 28.66 0.48
C ARG A 383 -10.17 29.56 -0.35
N SER A 384 -9.64 30.64 -0.93
CA SER A 384 -10.39 31.53 -1.83
C SER A 384 -10.91 30.78 -3.06
N CYS A 385 -10.08 29.96 -3.71
CA CYS A 385 -10.49 29.12 -4.84
C CYS A 385 -11.58 28.11 -4.47
N ILE A 386 -11.49 27.48 -3.30
CA ILE A 386 -12.53 26.56 -2.81
C ILE A 386 -13.86 27.30 -2.64
N VAL A 387 -13.84 28.51 -2.08
CA VAL A 387 -15.06 29.31 -1.89
C VAL A 387 -15.66 29.72 -3.24
N SER A 388 -14.85 30.23 -4.18
CA SER A 388 -15.34 30.59 -5.51
C SER A 388 -15.90 29.38 -6.26
N GLN A 389 -15.22 28.23 -6.19
CA GLN A 389 -15.68 27.02 -6.84
C GLN A 389 -16.96 26.48 -6.21
N LYS A 390 -17.11 26.55 -4.87
CA LYS A 390 -18.37 26.23 -4.19
C LYS A 390 -19.51 27.14 -4.64
N SER A 391 -19.28 28.45 -4.78
CA SER A 391 -20.31 29.35 -5.30
C SER A 391 -20.69 29.03 -6.75
N GLN A 392 -19.74 28.58 -7.57
CA GLN A 392 -20.02 28.16 -8.94
C GLN A 392 -20.80 26.85 -8.98
N CYS A 393 -20.50 25.87 -8.11
CA CYS A 393 -21.29 24.64 -8.00
C CYS A 393 -22.73 24.95 -7.60
N LEU A 394 -22.94 25.78 -6.57
CA LEU A 394 -24.29 26.18 -6.15
C LEU A 394 -25.05 26.90 -7.26
N TYR A 395 -24.38 27.76 -8.02
CA TYR A 395 -24.98 28.43 -9.18
C TYR A 395 -25.40 27.43 -10.27
N LEU A 396 -24.56 26.45 -10.59
CA LEU A 396 -24.87 25.42 -11.57
C LEU A 396 -25.97 24.47 -11.09
N GLU A 397 -25.97 24.10 -9.81
CA GLU A 397 -27.02 23.30 -9.18
C GLU A 397 -28.38 24.01 -9.27
N GLU A 398 -28.42 25.31 -8.99
CA GLU A 398 -29.62 26.13 -9.11
C GLU A 398 -30.11 26.21 -10.56
N HIS A 399 -29.20 26.43 -11.52
CA HIS A 399 -29.56 26.45 -12.94
C HIS A 399 -30.07 25.09 -13.44
N ILE A 400 -29.51 23.98 -12.94
CA ILE A 400 -30.02 22.63 -13.25
C ILE A 400 -31.41 22.43 -12.63
N ARG A 401 -31.63 22.90 -11.40
CA ARG A 401 -32.93 22.85 -10.73
C ARG A 401 -33.99 23.62 -11.51
N GLU A 402 -33.70 24.86 -11.91
CA GLU A 402 -34.59 25.70 -12.70
C GLU A 402 -34.91 25.08 -14.07
N ALA A 403 -33.89 24.58 -14.79
CA ALA A 403 -34.08 23.88 -16.06
C ALA A 403 -34.92 22.61 -15.90
N GLY A 404 -34.74 21.89 -14.78
CA GLY A 404 -35.56 20.73 -14.40
C GLY A 404 -37.03 21.10 -14.19
N GLU A 405 -37.30 22.15 -13.39
CA GLU A 405 -38.66 22.62 -13.13
C GLU A 405 -39.37 23.12 -14.40
N GLN A 406 -38.65 23.82 -15.28
CA GLN A 406 -39.15 24.23 -16.59
C GLN A 406 -39.47 23.01 -17.47
N GLY A 407 -38.56 22.03 -17.52
CA GLY A 407 -38.76 20.77 -18.24
C GLY A 407 -39.99 20.01 -17.73
N GLU A 408 -40.15 19.88 -16.41
CA GLU A 408 -41.32 19.26 -15.80
C GLU A 408 -42.62 20.04 -16.05
N GLY A 409 -42.58 21.37 -16.06
CA GLY A 409 -43.71 22.22 -16.41
C GLY A 409 -44.21 21.94 -17.83
N THR A 410 -43.29 21.95 -18.81
CA THR A 410 -43.64 21.65 -20.21
C THR A 410 -44.13 20.21 -20.40
N LEU A 411 -43.57 19.25 -19.65
CA LEU A 411 -44.03 17.86 -19.66
C LEU A 411 -45.43 17.73 -19.07
N ARG A 412 -45.73 18.42 -17.96
CA ARG A 412 -47.07 18.46 -17.36
C ARG A 412 -48.09 19.03 -18.33
N ASP A 413 -47.78 20.13 -19.01
CA ASP A 413 -48.67 20.73 -20.02
C ASP A 413 -48.90 19.80 -21.21
N ALA A 414 -47.86 19.13 -21.70
CA ALA A 414 -47.98 18.15 -22.77
C ALA A 414 -48.83 16.95 -22.35
N LYS A 415 -48.62 16.41 -21.14
CA LYS A 415 -49.43 15.33 -20.56
C LYS A 415 -50.90 15.74 -20.42
N ALA A 416 -51.18 16.95 -19.97
CA ALA A 416 -52.55 17.48 -19.87
C ALA A 416 -53.21 17.57 -21.26
N LYS A 417 -52.49 18.02 -22.29
CA LYS A 417 -52.99 18.04 -23.68
C LYS A 417 -53.29 16.64 -24.21
N VAL A 418 -52.41 15.67 -23.96
CA VAL A 418 -52.64 14.27 -24.34
C VAL A 418 -53.87 13.71 -23.65
N ALA A 419 -54.00 13.90 -22.33
CA ALA A 419 -55.18 13.47 -21.58
C ALA A 419 -56.47 14.09 -22.14
N GLY A 420 -56.47 15.40 -22.46
CA GLY A 420 -57.62 16.06 -23.07
C GLY A 420 -57.98 15.49 -24.46
N LEU A 421 -56.99 15.10 -25.27
CA LEU A 421 -57.21 14.45 -26.56
C LEU A 421 -57.73 13.02 -26.41
N GLU A 422 -57.23 12.27 -25.42
CA GLU A 422 -57.73 10.92 -25.10
C GLU A 422 -59.19 10.96 -24.65
N GLU A 423 -59.56 11.91 -23.80
CA GLU A 423 -60.95 12.13 -23.40
C GLU A 423 -61.84 12.51 -24.60
N ALA A 424 -61.38 13.40 -25.48
CA ALA A 424 -62.14 13.77 -26.67
C ALA A 424 -62.33 12.58 -27.63
N LEU A 425 -61.30 11.75 -27.79
CA LEU A 425 -61.37 10.52 -28.58
C LEU A 425 -62.36 9.53 -27.95
N GLN A 426 -62.33 9.38 -26.62
CA GLN A 426 -63.25 8.50 -25.90
C GLN A 426 -64.71 8.97 -26.05
N ARG A 427 -64.99 10.27 -25.90
CA ARG A 427 -66.31 10.84 -26.17
C ARG A 427 -66.77 10.56 -27.60
N SER A 428 -65.90 10.74 -28.60
CA SER A 428 -66.23 10.45 -30.01
C SER A 428 -66.54 8.96 -30.24
N ARG A 429 -65.79 8.05 -29.61
CA ARG A 429 -66.08 6.61 -29.63
C ARG A 429 -67.44 6.28 -29.03
N GLU A 430 -67.76 6.88 -27.89
CA GLU A 430 -69.06 6.70 -27.23
C GLU A 430 -70.21 7.23 -28.09
N HIS A 431 -70.04 8.40 -28.74
CA HIS A 431 -71.01 8.93 -29.70
C HIS A 431 -71.20 8.02 -30.92
N MET A 432 -70.12 7.48 -31.50
CA MET A 432 -70.23 6.52 -32.59
C MET A 432 -70.95 5.24 -32.15
N ALA A 433 -70.63 4.72 -30.97
CA ALA A 433 -71.32 3.55 -30.40
C ALA A 433 -72.80 3.82 -30.14
N HIS A 434 -73.17 5.05 -29.77
CA HIS A 434 -74.57 5.47 -29.65
C HIS A 434 -75.28 5.47 -31.00
N LEU A 435 -74.68 6.10 -32.01
CA LEU A 435 -75.27 6.21 -33.33
C LEU A 435 -75.47 4.84 -33.99
N VAL A 436 -74.52 3.91 -33.82
CA VAL A 436 -74.68 2.52 -34.29
C VAL A 436 -75.87 1.82 -33.62
N ARG A 437 -76.11 2.07 -32.32
CA ARG A 437 -77.30 1.52 -31.63
C ARG A 437 -78.59 2.10 -32.19
N GLU A 438 -78.66 3.41 -32.41
CA GLU A 438 -79.84 4.06 -33.02
C GLU A 438 -80.11 3.53 -34.43
N TYR A 439 -79.07 3.33 -35.25
CA TYR A 439 -79.22 2.72 -36.58
C TYR A 439 -79.71 1.27 -36.50
N GLN A 440 -79.25 0.49 -35.53
CA GLN A 440 -79.73 -0.89 -35.34
C GLN A 440 -81.20 -0.92 -34.91
N GLU A 441 -81.62 -0.02 -34.02
CA GLU A 441 -83.02 0.14 -33.62
C GLU A 441 -83.90 0.53 -34.81
N LEU A 442 -83.45 1.49 -35.62
CA LEU A 442 -84.15 1.91 -36.83
C LEU A 442 -84.25 0.78 -37.86
N MET A 443 -83.18 0.01 -38.06
CA MET A 443 -83.19 -1.18 -38.92
C MET A 443 -84.20 -2.21 -38.42
N ASN A 444 -84.26 -2.46 -37.10
CA ASN A 444 -85.21 -3.39 -36.51
C ASN A 444 -86.67 -2.94 -36.75
N ILE A 445 -86.96 -1.63 -36.60
CA ILE A 445 -88.28 -1.05 -36.91
C ILE A 445 -88.61 -1.23 -38.40
N LYS A 446 -87.66 -0.95 -39.29
CA LYS A 446 -87.85 -1.13 -40.74
C LYS A 446 -88.19 -2.58 -41.09
N LEU A 447 -87.47 -3.55 -40.51
CA LEU A 447 -87.75 -4.97 -40.71
C LEU A 447 -89.13 -5.35 -40.17
N ALA A 448 -89.57 -4.81 -39.03
CA ALA A 448 -90.91 -5.04 -38.51
C ALA A 448 -91.99 -4.47 -39.45
N LEU A 449 -91.80 -3.26 -39.96
CA LEU A 449 -92.71 -2.63 -40.93
C LEU A 449 -92.78 -3.41 -42.25
N ASP A 450 -91.67 -3.94 -42.77
CA ASP A 450 -91.69 -4.78 -43.96
C ASP A 450 -92.54 -6.04 -43.76
N VAL A 451 -92.45 -6.67 -42.58
CA VAL A 451 -93.29 -7.83 -42.24
C VAL A 451 -94.76 -7.41 -42.21
N GLU A 452 -95.10 -6.28 -41.57
CA GLU A 452 -96.47 -5.76 -41.56
C GLU A 452 -96.99 -5.49 -42.98
N ILE A 453 -96.23 -4.81 -43.83
CA ILE A 453 -96.58 -4.55 -45.23
C ILE A 453 -96.82 -5.86 -45.99
N LEU A 454 -95.95 -6.87 -45.81
CA LEU A 454 -96.14 -8.18 -46.41
C LEU A 454 -97.42 -8.86 -45.92
N THR A 455 -97.77 -8.74 -44.63
CA THR A 455 -99.03 -9.26 -44.11
C THR A 455 -100.25 -8.54 -44.68
N TYR A 456 -100.20 -7.21 -44.79
CA TYR A 456 -101.28 -6.42 -45.39
C TYR A 456 -101.46 -6.75 -46.88
N ARG A 457 -100.37 -6.92 -47.64
CA ARG A 457 -100.45 -7.34 -49.06
C ARG A 457 -101.13 -8.70 -49.22
N LYS A 458 -100.78 -9.69 -48.39
CA LYS A 458 -101.41 -11.02 -48.41
C LYS A 458 -102.91 -10.98 -48.09
N LEU A 459 -103.33 -10.11 -47.16
CA LEU A 459 -104.75 -9.92 -46.84
C LEU A 459 -105.50 -9.33 -48.05
N MET A 460 -104.95 -8.32 -48.70
CA MET A 460 -105.53 -7.70 -49.89
C MET A 460 -105.64 -8.67 -51.07
N GLU A 461 -104.59 -9.48 -51.33
CA GLU A 461 -104.63 -10.55 -52.34
C GLU A 461 -105.70 -11.62 -52.03
N GLY A 462 -105.99 -11.85 -50.74
CA GLY A 462 -107.06 -12.74 -50.30
C GLY A 462 -108.46 -12.16 -50.53
N GLU A 463 -108.62 -10.84 -50.48
CA GLU A 463 -109.90 -10.15 -50.73
C GLU A 463 -110.20 -10.02 -52.24
N GLU A 464 -109.20 -9.81 -53.10
CA GLU A 464 -109.41 -9.77 -54.57
C GLU A 464 -109.76 -11.13 -55.19
N ASN A 465 -109.45 -12.24 -54.50
CA ASN A 465 -109.76 -13.60 -54.95
C ASN A 465 -111.14 -14.12 -54.48
N ARG A 466 -111.97 -13.27 -53.85
CA ARG A 466 -113.36 -13.54 -53.46
C ARG A 466 -114.33 -12.82 -54.40
#